data_AF-E1IEC5-F1
#
_entry.id   AF-E1IEC5-F1
#
_cell.length_a   1.000
_cell.length_b   1.000
_cell.length_c   1.000
_cell.angle_alpha   90.00
_cell.angle_beta   90.00
_cell.angle_gamma   90.00
#
_symmetry.space_group_name_H-M   'P 1'
#
loop_
_entity.id
_entity.type
_entity.pdbx_description
1 polymer ?
#
loop_
_entity_poly.entity_id
_entity_poly.type
_entity_poly.pdbx_seq_one_letter_code
_entity_poly.pdbx_strand_id
1 'polypeptide(L)'
;MQIPVELALEDYLTVIFSGIGLILLTKMVFAMDRTLGRMALIGSILTIAGGALKATGKLVMAMDGPNIAFLNLGLFPLIAPGFTLVGWSLFQVRKIMQGKPVSRQPWLVPGIVIGVVALGSGAIFNAGGPWRVPLILLSSVANISLLVMLAIAAWKRDMKMVSGFYITTLVIVLIMSQMAQIPFTDLAIIWFEQLTQTFAQALFAFASWKYGHAAVETYRRSPALQMA
;
A
#
# COMPACT_ATOMS: atom_id res chain seq x y z
N MET A 1 25.87 13.18 2.56
CA MET A 1 25.03 14.35 2.87
C MET A 1 24.22 13.99 4.10
N GLN A 2 24.26 14.79 5.16
CA GLN A 2 23.40 14.56 6.32
C GLN A 2 21.95 14.79 5.90
N ILE A 3 21.07 13.85 6.23
CA ILE A 3 19.63 14.00 6.02
C ILE A 3 19.12 14.96 7.09
N PRO A 4 18.43 16.06 6.74
CA PRO A 4 17.83 16.94 7.72
C PRO A 4 16.79 16.18 8.55
N VAL A 5 16.68 16.49 9.85
CA VAL A 5 15.70 15.86 10.74
C VAL A 5 14.27 16.15 10.26
N GLU A 6 14.05 17.35 9.71
CA GLU A 6 12.79 17.79 9.13
C GLU A 6 12.36 16.87 7.98
N LEU A 7 13.33 16.48 7.15
CA LEU A 7 13.11 15.54 6.05
C LEU A 7 12.73 14.16 6.61
N ALA A 8 13.39 13.67 7.65
CA ALA A 8 13.01 12.40 8.26
C ALA A 8 11.61 12.42 8.89
N LEU A 9 11.19 13.55 9.46
CA LEU A 9 9.85 13.74 10.01
C LEU A 9 8.76 13.77 8.94
N GLU A 10 9.02 14.41 7.81
CA GLU A 10 8.09 14.46 6.67
C GLU A 10 7.73 13.06 6.15
N ASP A 11 8.67 12.11 6.20
CA ASP A 11 8.43 10.71 5.83
C ASP A 11 7.33 10.05 6.68
N TYR A 12 7.15 10.47 7.94
CA TYR A 12 6.04 10.00 8.77
C TYR A 12 4.69 10.49 8.28
N LEU A 13 4.59 11.68 7.67
CA LEU A 13 3.32 12.17 7.12
C LEU A 13 2.84 11.27 5.98
N THR A 14 3.76 10.85 5.11
CA THR A 14 3.48 9.85 4.06
C THR A 14 2.94 8.55 4.66
N VAL A 15 3.53 8.06 5.76
CA VAL A 15 3.07 6.83 6.45
C VAL A 15 1.69 7.04 7.10
N ILE A 16 1.45 8.19 7.71
CA ILE A 16 0.19 8.53 8.36
C ILE A 16 -0.94 8.58 7.32
N PHE A 17 -0.77 9.31 6.22
CA PHE A 17 -1.81 9.43 5.20
C PHE A 17 -2.08 8.09 4.50
N SER A 18 -1.04 7.36 4.11
CA SER A 18 -1.23 6.02 3.54
C SER A 18 -1.93 5.07 4.52
N GLY A 19 -1.54 5.11 5.79
CA GLY A 19 -2.18 4.35 6.87
C GLY A 19 -3.65 4.69 7.05
N ILE A 20 -4.02 5.97 7.04
CA ILE A 20 -5.42 6.42 7.09
C ILE A 20 -6.21 5.82 5.91
N GLY A 21 -5.69 5.92 4.69
CA GLY A 21 -6.34 5.35 3.50
C GLY A 21 -6.55 3.83 3.62
N LEU A 22 -5.51 3.10 4.03
CA LEU A 22 -5.58 1.64 4.22
C LEU A 22 -6.56 1.23 5.33
N ILE A 23 -6.60 1.94 6.45
CA ILE A 23 -7.55 1.69 7.54
C ILE A 23 -8.98 1.94 7.09
N LEU A 24 -9.23 2.99 6.30
CA LEU A 24 -10.55 3.31 5.77
C LEU A 24 -11.04 2.22 4.79
N LEU A 25 -10.17 1.75 3.90
CA LEU A 25 -10.47 0.62 3.02
C LEU A 25 -10.71 -0.66 3.83
N THR A 26 -9.91 -0.91 4.86
CA THR A 26 -10.08 -2.06 5.77
C THR A 26 -11.45 -2.03 6.46
N LYS A 27 -11.88 -0.87 6.96
CA LYS A 27 -13.23 -0.69 7.55
C LYS A 27 -14.33 -0.97 6.52
N MET A 28 -14.16 -0.50 5.28
CA MET A 28 -15.08 -0.82 4.18
C MET A 28 -15.15 -2.33 3.93
N VAL A 29 -14.01 -3.02 3.87
CA VAL A 29 -13.97 -4.48 3.68
C VAL A 29 -14.66 -5.20 4.84
N PHE A 30 -14.39 -4.83 6.09
CA PHE A 30 -15.04 -5.42 7.27
C PHE A 30 -16.56 -5.30 7.26
N ALA A 31 -17.09 -4.19 6.72
CA ALA A 31 -18.52 -3.98 6.62
C ALA A 31 -19.19 -4.91 5.60
N MET A 32 -18.42 -5.49 4.67
CA MET A 32 -18.91 -6.40 3.63
C MET A 32 -18.64 -7.86 4.00
N ASP A 33 -17.42 -8.19 4.43
CA ASP A 33 -17.04 -9.53 4.88
C ASP A 33 -15.98 -9.47 5.99
N ARG A 34 -16.23 -10.18 7.10
CA ARG A 34 -15.34 -10.17 8.27
C ARG A 34 -14.01 -10.88 8.03
N THR A 35 -13.99 -11.93 7.20
CA THR A 35 -12.78 -12.72 6.93
C THR A 35 -11.82 -11.93 6.05
N LEU A 36 -12.33 -11.30 5.00
CA LEU A 36 -11.60 -10.37 4.15
C LEU A 36 -11.18 -9.13 4.93
N GLY A 37 -12.01 -8.65 5.86
CA GLY A 37 -11.68 -7.51 6.73
C GLY A 37 -10.46 -7.79 7.61
N ARG A 38 -10.39 -8.98 8.22
CA ARG A 38 -9.20 -9.41 9.00
C ARG A 38 -7.94 -9.47 8.14
N MET A 39 -8.07 -9.96 6.91
CA MET A 39 -6.96 -9.99 5.95
C MET A 39 -6.47 -8.58 5.59
N ALA A 40 -7.40 -7.67 5.28
CA ALA A 40 -7.10 -6.27 4.99
C ALA A 40 -6.44 -5.58 6.20
N LEU A 41 -6.87 -5.90 7.42
CA LEU A 41 -6.29 -5.37 8.65
C LEU A 41 -4.84 -5.81 8.85
N ILE A 42 -4.56 -7.11 8.75
CA ILE A 42 -3.18 -7.62 8.84
C ILE A 42 -2.32 -6.98 7.76
N GLY A 43 -2.82 -6.91 6.53
CA GLY A 43 -2.11 -6.27 5.43
C GLY A 43 -1.80 -4.80 5.71
N SER A 44 -2.78 -4.06 6.22
CA SER A 44 -2.62 -2.64 6.56
C SER A 44 -1.62 -2.43 7.69
N ILE A 45 -1.67 -3.26 8.75
CA ILE A 45 -0.71 -3.20 9.86
C ILE A 45 0.71 -3.44 9.35
N LEU A 46 0.91 -4.46 8.51
CA LEU A 46 2.22 -4.76 7.93
C LEU A 46 2.74 -3.61 7.07
N THR A 47 1.90 -3.02 6.22
CA THR A 47 2.30 -1.89 5.39
C THR A 47 2.66 -0.65 6.22
N ILE A 48 1.84 -0.31 7.23
CA ILE A 48 2.09 0.83 8.12
C ILE A 48 3.37 0.60 8.94
N ALA A 49 3.54 -0.59 9.50
CA ALA A 49 4.74 -0.94 10.26
C ALA A 49 5.99 -0.86 9.39
N GLY A 50 5.95 -1.38 8.16
CA GLY A 50 7.05 -1.28 7.21
C GLY A 50 7.41 0.18 6.89
N GLY A 51 6.39 1.01 6.61
CA GLY A 51 6.58 2.44 6.38
C GLY A 51 7.19 3.17 7.58
N ALA A 52 6.66 2.90 8.78
CA ALA A 52 7.16 3.48 10.02
C ALA A 52 8.62 3.10 10.29
N LEU A 53 9.01 1.83 10.10
CA LEU A 53 10.40 1.39 10.27
C LEU A 53 11.36 2.13 9.33
N LYS A 54 10.96 2.38 8.07
CA LYS A 54 11.77 3.17 7.13
C LYS A 54 11.90 4.62 7.58
N ALA A 55 10.80 5.25 8.02
CA ALA A 55 10.83 6.62 8.53
C ALA A 55 11.71 6.73 9.79
N THR A 56 11.60 5.77 10.71
CA THR A 56 12.46 5.66 11.90
C THR A 56 13.92 5.45 11.51
N GLY A 57 14.22 4.60 10.52
CA GLY A 57 15.58 4.39 10.02
C GLY A 57 16.21 5.67 9.48
N LYS A 58 15.45 6.47 8.71
CA LYS A 58 15.90 7.79 8.25
C LYS A 58 16.10 8.77 9.40
N LEU A 59 15.22 8.77 10.40
CA LEU A 59 15.33 9.65 11.57
C LEU A 59 16.59 9.34 12.39
N VAL A 60 16.89 8.06 12.63
CA VAL A 60 18.12 7.65 13.32
C VAL A 60 19.35 8.13 12.55
N MET A 61 19.37 7.97 11.22
CA MET A 61 20.49 8.46 10.40
C MET A 61 20.60 9.99 10.38
N ALA A 62 19.48 10.71 10.44
CA ALA A 62 19.45 12.18 10.53
C ALA A 62 20.00 12.71 11.86
N MET A 63 19.90 11.91 12.93
CA MET A 63 20.42 12.23 14.27
C MET A 63 21.87 11.72 14.48
N ASP A 64 22.63 11.52 13.41
CA ASP A 64 23.99 10.94 13.42
C ASP A 64 24.07 9.54 14.08
N GLY A 65 22.95 8.82 14.14
CA GLY A 65 22.87 7.45 14.63
C GLY A 65 23.37 6.42 13.62
N PRO A 66 23.61 5.17 14.05
CA PRO A 66 24.11 4.12 13.16
C PRO A 66 23.09 3.77 12.07
N ASN A 67 23.58 3.37 10.90
CA ASN A 67 22.73 2.79 9.85
C ASN A 67 22.30 1.38 10.25
N ILE A 68 21.14 1.28 10.90
CA ILE A 68 20.55 0.01 11.28
C ILE A 68 19.91 -0.61 10.04
N ALA A 69 20.61 -1.59 9.45
CA ALA A 69 20.15 -2.29 8.25
C ALA A 69 18.73 -2.85 8.39
N PHE A 70 18.33 -3.30 9.58
CA PHE A 70 16.98 -3.79 9.83
C PHE A 70 15.90 -2.70 9.66
N LEU A 71 16.13 -1.46 10.09
CA LEU A 71 15.15 -0.38 9.92
C LEU A 71 15.01 0.03 8.45
N ASN A 72 16.14 0.12 7.75
CA ASN A 72 16.17 0.56 6.35
C ASN A 72 15.77 -0.55 5.36
N LEU A 73 16.04 -1.82 5.66
CA LEU A 73 15.78 -2.96 4.77
C LEU A 73 14.56 -3.80 5.19
N GLY A 74 14.16 -3.73 6.46
CA GLY A 74 13.01 -4.46 7.02
C GLY A 74 11.65 -3.99 6.50
N LEU A 75 11.63 -2.88 5.75
CA LEU A 75 10.45 -2.42 5.04
C LEU A 75 9.94 -3.45 4.01
N PHE A 76 10.82 -4.05 3.20
CA PHE A 76 10.39 -4.90 2.09
C PHE A 76 9.70 -6.20 2.54
N PRO A 77 10.22 -6.92 3.56
CA PRO A 77 9.54 -8.09 4.12
C PRO A 77 8.15 -7.79 4.72
N LEU A 78 7.84 -6.53 5.06
CA LEU A 78 6.55 -6.14 5.64
C LEU A 78 5.59 -5.57 4.59
N ILE A 79 6.05 -4.63 3.78
CA ILE A 79 5.20 -3.94 2.79
C ILE A 79 4.75 -4.88 1.68
N ALA A 80 5.61 -5.79 1.22
CA ALA A 80 5.26 -6.72 0.14
C ALA A 80 4.08 -7.65 0.51
N PRO A 81 4.08 -8.39 1.64
CA PRO A 81 2.91 -9.12 2.08
C PRO A 81 1.75 -8.19 2.47
N GLY A 82 2.05 -7.01 3.04
CA GLY A 82 1.06 -6.01 3.41
C GLY A 82 0.14 -5.61 2.26
N PHE A 83 0.71 -5.08 1.17
CA PHE A 83 -0.06 -4.71 -0.02
C PHE A 83 -0.68 -5.92 -0.72
N THR A 84 -0.04 -7.09 -0.70
CA THR A 84 -0.62 -8.31 -1.28
C THR A 84 -1.92 -8.70 -0.58
N LEU A 85 -1.95 -8.67 0.75
CA LEU A 85 -3.14 -8.99 1.55
C LEU A 85 -4.26 -7.96 1.34
N VAL A 86 -3.94 -6.66 1.37
CA VAL A 86 -4.94 -5.61 1.13
C VAL A 86 -5.47 -5.70 -0.31
N GLY A 87 -4.59 -5.79 -1.31
CA GLY A 87 -4.97 -5.89 -2.72
C GLY A 87 -5.86 -7.09 -3.00
N TRP A 88 -5.52 -8.26 -2.44
CA TRP A 88 -6.32 -9.46 -2.58
C TRP A 88 -7.68 -9.34 -1.89
N SER A 89 -7.73 -8.75 -0.68
CA SER A 89 -9.00 -8.53 0.02
C SER A 89 -9.96 -7.64 -0.78
N LEU A 90 -9.45 -6.57 -1.39
CA LEU A 90 -10.24 -5.68 -2.26
C LEU A 90 -10.66 -6.35 -3.56
N PHE A 91 -9.84 -7.24 -4.11
CA PHE A 91 -10.20 -8.04 -5.27
C PHE A 91 -11.39 -8.97 -4.98
N GLN A 92 -11.43 -9.58 -3.81
CA GLN A 92 -12.57 -10.39 -3.40
C GLN A 92 -13.81 -9.53 -3.10
N VAL A 93 -13.66 -8.38 -2.45
CA VAL A 93 -14.76 -7.42 -2.26
C VAL A 93 -15.37 -6.96 -3.59
N ARG A 94 -14.53 -6.76 -4.61
CA ARG A 94 -15.02 -6.44 -5.96
C ARG A 94 -15.88 -7.56 -6.53
N LYS A 95 -15.62 -8.83 -6.21
CA LYS A 95 -16.49 -9.95 -6.63
C LYS A 95 -17.84 -9.92 -5.92
N ILE A 96 -17.86 -9.63 -4.61
CA ILE A 96 -19.11 -9.43 -3.85
C ILE A 96 -19.96 -8.36 -4.53
N MET A 97 -19.34 -7.21 -4.83
CA MET A 97 -19.99 -6.11 -5.55
C MET A 97 -20.46 -6.43 -6.98
N GLN A 98 -20.01 -7.54 -7.56
CA GLN A 98 -20.46 -8.06 -8.85
C GLN A 98 -21.50 -9.19 -8.70
N GLY A 99 -21.95 -9.49 -7.48
CA GLY A 99 -22.83 -10.63 -7.18
C GLY A 99 -22.15 -11.99 -7.41
N LYS A 100 -20.81 -12.04 -7.38
CA LYS A 100 -20.04 -13.27 -7.56
C LYS A 100 -19.61 -13.82 -6.20
N PRO A 101 -19.60 -15.15 -6.03
CA PRO A 101 -19.24 -15.75 -4.76
C PRO A 101 -17.78 -15.46 -4.40
N VAL A 102 -17.55 -15.22 -3.11
CA VAL A 102 -16.21 -15.13 -2.54
C VAL A 102 -15.53 -16.52 -2.61
N SER A 103 -14.21 -16.53 -2.79
CA SER A 103 -13.46 -17.79 -2.71
C SER A 103 -13.66 -18.44 -1.33
N ARG A 104 -13.93 -19.75 -1.29
CA ARG A 104 -14.07 -20.52 -0.03
C ARG A 104 -12.85 -20.39 0.89
N GLN A 105 -11.67 -20.23 0.31
CA GLN A 105 -10.41 -20.06 1.04
C GLN A 105 -9.70 -18.80 0.55
N PRO A 106 -10.11 -17.61 1.03
CA PRO A 106 -9.57 -16.36 0.52
C PRO A 106 -8.08 -16.20 0.86
N TRP A 107 -7.59 -16.84 1.92
CA TRP A 107 -6.20 -16.75 2.40
C TRP A 107 -5.19 -17.56 1.58
N LEU A 108 -5.65 -18.58 0.84
CA LEU A 108 -4.75 -19.55 0.21
C LEU A 108 -3.91 -18.90 -0.89
N VAL A 109 -4.54 -18.13 -1.78
CA VAL A 109 -3.83 -17.45 -2.89
C VAL A 109 -2.77 -16.45 -2.39
N PRO A 110 -3.10 -15.45 -1.54
CA PRO A 110 -2.08 -14.53 -1.04
C PRO A 110 -1.04 -15.25 -0.19
N GLY A 111 -1.42 -16.27 0.58
CA GLY A 111 -0.49 -17.08 1.36
C GLY A 111 0.55 -17.80 0.49
N ILE A 112 0.12 -18.43 -0.61
CA ILE A 112 1.03 -19.07 -1.57
C ILE A 112 1.94 -18.03 -2.23
N VAL A 113 1.39 -16.92 -2.71
CA VAL A 113 2.19 -15.87 -3.38
C VAL A 113 3.25 -15.31 -2.43
N ILE A 114 2.87 -14.97 -1.20
CA ILE A 114 3.79 -14.49 -0.17
C ILE A 114 4.84 -15.55 0.16
N GLY A 115 4.42 -16.80 0.36
CA GLY A 115 5.32 -17.91 0.68
C GLY A 115 6.36 -18.16 -0.41
N VAL A 116 5.93 -18.23 -1.67
CA VAL A 116 6.82 -18.44 -2.82
C VAL A 116 7.83 -17.30 -2.96
N VAL A 117 7.37 -16.04 -2.85
CA VAL A 117 8.27 -14.88 -2.95
C VAL A 117 9.23 -14.82 -1.75
N ALA A 118 8.76 -15.11 -0.54
CA ALA A 118 9.61 -15.15 0.65
C ALA A 118 10.69 -16.23 0.56
N LEU A 119 10.32 -17.45 0.12
CA LEU A 119 11.27 -18.55 -0.11
C LEU A 119 12.28 -18.21 -1.20
N GLY A 120 11.82 -17.63 -2.32
CA GLY A 120 12.68 -17.17 -3.41
C GLY A 120 13.66 -16.10 -2.97
N SER A 121 13.20 -15.09 -2.22
CA SER A 121 14.06 -14.08 -1.61
C SER A 121 15.06 -14.67 -0.64
N GLY A 122 14.66 -15.62 0.22
CA GLY A 122 15.57 -16.31 1.13
C GLY A 122 16.65 -17.13 0.41
N ALA A 123 16.29 -17.82 -0.66
CA ALA A 123 17.23 -18.57 -1.49
C ALA A 123 18.24 -17.63 -2.17
N ILE A 124 17.78 -16.51 -2.74
CA ILE A 124 18.66 -15.50 -3.34
C ILE A 124 19.58 -14.88 -2.30
N PHE A 125 19.09 -14.62 -1.09
CA PHE A 125 19.92 -14.10 0.01
C PHE A 125 21.05 -15.06 0.36
N ASN A 126 20.75 -16.36 0.50
CA ASN A 126 21.75 -17.38 0.78
C ASN A 126 22.79 -17.54 -0.34
N ALA A 127 22.39 -17.27 -1.59
CA ALA A 127 23.30 -17.24 -2.74
C ALA A 127 24.10 -15.93 -2.87
N GLY A 128 23.94 -14.97 -1.95
CA GLY A 128 24.60 -13.66 -2.00
C GLY A 128 24.02 -12.69 -3.04
N GLY A 129 22.85 -13.01 -3.61
CA GLY A 129 22.20 -12.22 -4.65
C GLY A 129 21.28 -11.10 -4.13
N PRO A 130 20.64 -10.34 -5.04
CA PRO A 130 19.80 -9.19 -4.71
C PRO A 130 18.40 -9.62 -4.22
N TRP A 131 18.33 -10.22 -3.03
CA TRP A 131 17.12 -10.81 -2.42
C TRP A 131 15.92 -9.86 -2.27
N ARG A 132 16.16 -8.55 -2.34
CA ARG A 132 15.13 -7.51 -2.22
C ARG A 132 14.31 -7.35 -3.49
N VAL A 133 14.88 -7.67 -4.66
CA VAL A 133 14.24 -7.44 -5.96
C VAL A 133 12.89 -8.14 -6.07
N PRO A 134 12.73 -9.42 -5.69
CA PRO A 134 11.41 -10.07 -5.69
C PRO A 134 10.38 -9.38 -4.77
N LEU A 135 10.79 -8.95 -3.57
CA LEU A 135 9.90 -8.27 -2.62
C LEU A 135 9.48 -6.89 -3.13
N ILE A 136 10.42 -6.13 -3.71
CA ILE A 136 10.15 -4.85 -4.37
C ILE A 136 9.13 -5.07 -5.48
N LEU A 137 9.39 -6.03 -6.37
CA LEU A 137 8.49 -6.34 -7.49
C LEU A 137 7.09 -6.71 -7.00
N LEU A 138 6.98 -7.59 -5.99
CA LEU A 138 5.70 -7.97 -5.41
C LEU A 138 4.96 -6.76 -4.84
N SER A 139 5.65 -5.93 -4.04
CA SER A 139 5.05 -4.74 -3.44
C SER A 139 4.57 -3.73 -4.48
N SER A 140 5.35 -3.50 -5.54
CA SER A 140 5.02 -2.59 -6.64
C SER A 140 3.83 -3.09 -7.43
N VAL A 141 3.83 -4.36 -7.83
CA VAL A 141 2.71 -4.97 -8.56
C VAL A 141 1.43 -4.94 -7.72
N ALA A 142 1.52 -5.27 -6.43
CA ALA A 142 0.38 -5.24 -5.54
C ALA A 142 -0.18 -3.82 -5.36
N ASN A 143 0.69 -2.82 -5.14
CA ASN A 143 0.30 -1.43 -4.99
C ASN A 143 -0.30 -0.83 -6.28
N ILE A 144 0.31 -1.08 -7.43
CA ILE A 144 -0.22 -0.65 -8.73
C ILE A 144 -1.58 -1.31 -8.97
N SER A 145 -1.69 -2.61 -8.75
CA SER A 145 -2.95 -3.35 -8.93
C SER A 145 -4.05 -2.80 -8.03
N LEU A 146 -3.74 -2.51 -6.76
CA LEU A 146 -4.64 -1.88 -5.80
C LEU A 146 -5.18 -0.55 -6.34
N LEU A 147 -4.29 0.36 -6.74
CA LEU A 147 -4.66 1.70 -7.21
C LEU A 147 -5.47 1.65 -8.52
N VAL A 148 -5.05 0.82 -9.49
CA VAL A 148 -5.79 0.62 -10.74
C VAL A 148 -7.18 0.07 -10.48
N MET A 149 -7.29 -0.92 -9.59
CA MET A 149 -8.58 -1.50 -9.23
C MET A 149 -9.52 -0.49 -8.58
N LEU A 150 -9.00 0.32 -7.65
CA LEU A 150 -9.77 1.36 -6.98
C LEU A 150 -10.20 2.47 -7.96
N ALA A 151 -9.31 2.89 -8.86
CA ALA A 151 -9.63 3.85 -9.92
C ALA A 151 -10.76 3.33 -10.81
N ILE A 152 -10.63 2.11 -11.36
CA ILE A 152 -11.68 1.51 -12.21
C ILE A 152 -12.99 1.36 -11.43
N ALA A 153 -12.94 0.96 -10.16
CA ALA A 153 -14.12 0.75 -9.35
C ALA A 153 -14.83 2.07 -8.98
N ALA A 154 -14.09 3.16 -8.80
CA ALA A 154 -14.65 4.50 -8.62
C ALA A 154 -15.24 5.04 -9.93
N TRP A 155 -14.55 4.84 -11.06
CA TRP A 155 -15.02 5.26 -12.38
C TRP A 155 -16.35 4.61 -12.76
N LYS A 156 -16.47 3.30 -12.54
CA LYS A 156 -17.72 2.55 -12.81
C LYS A 156 -18.91 2.97 -11.95
N ARG A 157 -18.70 3.76 -10.89
CA ARG A 157 -19.74 4.30 -10.00
C ARG A 157 -19.97 5.80 -10.22
N ASP A 158 -19.52 6.34 -11.35
CA ASP A 158 -19.58 7.76 -11.71
C ASP A 158 -18.84 8.71 -10.74
N MET A 159 -17.95 8.16 -9.89
CA MET A 159 -17.13 8.93 -8.96
C MET A 159 -15.83 9.41 -9.64
N LYS A 160 -15.95 10.16 -10.73
CA LYS A 160 -14.82 10.57 -11.59
C LYS A 160 -13.70 11.30 -10.83
N MET A 161 -14.07 12.18 -9.90
CA MET A 161 -13.10 12.89 -9.05
C MET A 161 -12.26 11.93 -8.20
N VAL A 162 -12.91 10.93 -7.60
CA VAL A 162 -12.23 9.92 -6.76
C VAL A 162 -11.34 9.00 -7.59
N SER A 163 -11.80 8.62 -8.79
CA SER A 163 -10.96 7.90 -9.74
C SER A 163 -9.73 8.73 -10.15
N GLY A 164 -9.91 10.03 -10.39
CA GLY A 164 -8.83 10.96 -10.68
C GLY A 164 -7.76 10.95 -9.59
N PHE A 165 -8.15 11.03 -8.32
CA PHE A 165 -7.19 10.98 -7.20
C PHE A 165 -6.39 9.68 -7.12
N TYR A 166 -7.02 8.52 -7.35
CA TYR A 166 -6.28 7.25 -7.42
C TYR A 166 -5.31 7.19 -8.60
N ILE A 167 -5.72 7.71 -9.77
CA ILE A 167 -4.85 7.78 -10.96
C ILE A 167 -3.68 8.73 -10.70
N THR A 168 -3.92 9.92 -10.13
CA THR A 168 -2.85 10.86 -9.75
C THR A 168 -1.87 10.22 -8.77
N THR A 169 -2.38 9.51 -7.75
CA THR A 169 -1.54 8.76 -6.80
C THR A 169 -0.68 7.73 -7.53
N LEU A 170 -1.27 6.96 -8.46
CA LEU A 170 -0.57 5.96 -9.25
C LEU A 170 0.53 6.58 -10.11
N VAL A 171 0.24 7.67 -10.81
CA VAL A 171 1.21 8.39 -11.66
C VAL A 171 2.38 8.89 -10.81
N ILE A 172 2.11 9.51 -9.66
CA ILE A 172 3.17 9.97 -8.75
C ILE A 172 4.03 8.79 -8.29
N VAL A 173 3.44 7.68 -7.84
CA VAL A 173 4.19 6.49 -7.40
C VAL A 173 5.10 5.95 -8.52
N LEU A 174 4.64 5.94 -9.77
CA LEU A 174 5.44 5.50 -10.91
C LEU A 174 6.59 6.47 -11.22
N ILE A 175 6.34 7.78 -11.17
CA ILE A 175 7.39 8.80 -11.35
C ILE A 175 8.46 8.66 -10.26
N MET A 176 8.04 8.51 -9.00
CA MET A 176 8.96 8.34 -7.86
C MET A 176 9.81 7.07 -8.01
N SER A 177 9.24 5.98 -8.52
CA SER A 177 10.00 4.75 -8.78
C SER A 177 11.12 4.94 -9.81
N GLN A 178 10.95 5.84 -10.78
CA GLN A 178 11.98 6.19 -11.77
C GLN A 178 13.02 7.15 -11.18
N MET A 179 12.56 8.14 -10.39
CA MET A 179 13.44 9.11 -9.73
C MET A 179 14.41 8.46 -8.75
N ALA A 180 14.03 7.35 -8.11
CA ALA A 180 14.90 6.60 -7.20
C ALA A 180 16.22 6.08 -7.83
N GLN A 181 16.34 6.09 -9.17
CA GLN A 181 17.57 5.69 -9.87
C GLN A 181 18.54 6.86 -10.11
N ILE A 182 18.10 8.10 -9.87
CA ILE A 182 18.89 9.30 -10.10
C ILE A 182 19.54 9.70 -8.77
N PRO A 183 20.88 9.77 -8.67
CA PRO A 183 21.54 10.23 -7.45
C PRO A 183 21.28 11.73 -7.27
N PHE A 184 20.37 12.10 -6.38
CA PHE A 184 20.10 13.49 -6.05
C PHE A 184 21.12 14.01 -5.03
N THR A 185 21.90 15.00 -5.43
CA THR A 185 22.76 15.80 -4.54
C THR A 185 22.13 17.12 -4.12
N ASP A 186 21.00 17.51 -4.71
CA ASP A 186 20.30 18.76 -4.40
C ASP A 186 19.18 18.54 -3.39
N LEU A 187 19.26 19.26 -2.26
CA LEU A 187 18.27 19.22 -1.19
C LEU A 187 16.87 19.66 -1.66
N ALA A 188 16.77 20.59 -2.61
CA ALA A 188 15.48 21.04 -3.13
C ALA A 188 14.72 19.91 -3.86
N ILE A 189 15.45 19.06 -4.59
CA ILE A 189 14.84 17.92 -5.29
C ILE A 189 14.34 16.87 -4.31
N ILE A 190 15.09 16.63 -3.23
CA ILE A 190 14.69 15.68 -2.18
C ILE A 190 13.41 16.15 -1.47
N TRP A 191 13.31 17.44 -1.14
CA TRP A 191 12.08 18.02 -0.59
C TRP A 191 10.90 17.91 -1.55
N PHE A 192 11.12 18.20 -2.84
CA PHE A 192 10.09 18.07 -3.85
C PHE A 192 9.57 16.62 -3.97
N GLU A 193 10.48 15.64 -3.98
CA GLU A 193 10.14 14.20 -3.98
C GLU A 193 9.23 13.87 -2.80
N GLN A 194 9.61 14.33 -1.62
CA GLN A 194 8.92 13.98 -0.38
C GLN A 194 7.54 14.63 -0.25
N LEU A 195 7.44 15.93 -0.57
CA LEU A 195 6.17 16.65 -0.57
C LEU A 195 5.20 16.07 -1.61
N THR A 196 5.72 15.70 -2.80
CA THR A 196 4.91 15.07 -3.85
C THR A 196 4.37 13.71 -3.39
N GLN A 197 5.20 12.94 -2.69
CA GLN A 197 4.80 11.66 -2.10
C GLN A 197 3.75 11.84 -0.99
N THR A 198 3.96 12.77 -0.06
CA THR A 198 3.00 13.10 1.01
C THR A 198 1.65 13.52 0.41
N PHE A 199 1.68 14.39 -0.61
CA PHE A 199 0.48 14.83 -1.32
C PHE A 199 -0.26 13.67 -1.98
N ALA A 200 0.46 12.77 -2.66
CA ALA A 200 -0.14 11.56 -3.24
C ALA A 200 -0.82 10.69 -2.19
N GLN A 201 -0.19 10.47 -1.03
CA GLN A 201 -0.81 9.68 0.04
C GLN A 201 -2.02 10.38 0.66
N ALA A 202 -2.01 11.71 0.75
CA ALA A 202 -3.17 12.48 1.20
C ALA A 202 -4.36 12.34 0.23
N LEU A 203 -4.10 12.41 -1.09
CA LEU A 203 -5.12 12.15 -2.11
C LEU A 203 -5.67 10.73 -2.01
N PHE A 204 -4.79 9.74 -1.83
CA PHE A 204 -5.19 8.34 -1.62
C PHE A 204 -6.08 8.18 -0.38
N ALA A 205 -5.73 8.81 0.74
CA ALA A 205 -6.52 8.78 1.97
C ALA A 205 -7.92 9.38 1.76
N PHE A 206 -8.00 10.55 1.14
CA PHE A 206 -9.26 11.23 0.86
C PHE A 206 -10.13 10.44 -0.13
N ALA A 207 -9.52 9.88 -1.18
CA ALA A 207 -10.20 9.02 -2.14
C ALA A 207 -10.74 7.74 -1.48
N SER A 208 -9.96 7.13 -0.59
CA SER A 208 -10.34 5.95 0.20
C SER A 208 -11.50 6.23 1.14
N TRP A 209 -11.52 7.41 1.77
CA TRP A 209 -12.63 7.86 2.59
C TRP A 209 -13.92 7.96 1.78
N LYS A 210 -13.93 8.74 0.69
CA LYS A 210 -15.13 8.95 -0.15
C LYS A 210 -15.61 7.64 -0.79
N TYR A 211 -14.69 6.87 -1.37
CA TYR A 211 -15.02 5.59 -2.00
C TYR A 211 -15.58 4.59 -0.98
N GLY A 212 -14.95 4.47 0.19
CA GLY A 212 -15.38 3.56 1.25
C GLY A 212 -16.82 3.82 1.71
N HIS A 213 -17.19 5.08 1.91
CA HIS A 213 -18.55 5.46 2.31
C HIS A 213 -19.57 5.08 1.23
N ALA A 214 -19.32 5.48 -0.02
CA ALA A 214 -20.22 5.18 -1.14
C ALA A 214 -20.37 3.67 -1.40
N ALA A 215 -19.28 2.91 -1.25
CA ALA A 215 -19.29 1.46 -1.45
C ALA A 215 -20.10 0.74 -0.36
N VAL A 216 -19.94 1.11 0.91
CA VAL A 216 -20.72 0.51 2.02
C VAL A 216 -22.20 0.85 1.90
N GLU A 217 -22.54 2.09 1.52
CA GLU A 217 -23.93 2.51 1.32
C GLU A 217 -24.62 1.70 0.21
N THR A 218 -23.93 1.52 -0.91
CA THR A 218 -24.42 0.68 -2.02
C THR A 218 -24.66 -0.76 -1.54
N TYR A 219 -23.71 -1.35 -0.82
CA TYR A 219 -23.82 -2.70 -0.29
C TYR A 219 -25.00 -2.87 0.67
N ARG A 220 -25.21 -1.91 1.59
CA ARG A 220 -26.33 -1.94 2.55
C ARG A 220 -27.69 -1.83 1.88
N ARG A 221 -27.79 -1.10 0.77
CA ARG A 221 -29.04 -0.90 0.03
C ARG A 221 -29.45 -2.07 -0.86
N SER A 222 -28.55 -3.03 -1.11
CA SER A 222 -28.82 -4.15 -2.02
C SER A 222 -28.90 -5.48 -1.28
N PRO A 223 -30.11 -5.97 -0.92
CA PRO A 223 -30.28 -7.28 -0.28
C PRO A 223 -29.66 -8.43 -1.10
N ALA A 224 -29.71 -8.33 -2.43
CA ALA A 224 -29.09 -9.30 -3.34
C ALA A 224 -27.57 -9.43 -3.16
N LEU A 225 -26.87 -8.37 -2.76
CA LEU A 225 -25.42 -8.41 -2.50
C LEU A 225 -25.09 -9.02 -1.14
N GLN A 226 -26.03 -8.99 -0.18
CA GLN A 226 -25.84 -9.54 1.16
C GLN A 226 -26.00 -11.06 1.19
N MET A 227 -26.60 -11.64 0.16
CA MET A 227 -26.84 -13.09 0.02
C MET A 227 -25.77 -13.80 -0.83
N ALA A 228 -24.83 -13.06 -1.44
CA ALA A 228 -23.82 -13.55 -2.38
C ALA A 228 -22.48 -13.89 -1.70
#